data_AF-A0A0M8YGX8-F1
#
_entry.id   AF-A0A0M8YGX8-F1
#
_cell.length_a   1.000
_cell.length_b   1.000
_cell.length_c   1.000
_cell.angle_alpha   90.00
_cell.angle_beta   90.00
_cell.angle_gamma   90.00
#
_symmetry.space_group_name_H-M   'P 1'
#
loop_
_entity.id
_entity.type
_entity.pdbx_description
1 polymer ?
#
loop_
_entity_poly.entity_id
_entity_poly.type
_entity_poly.pdbx_seq_one_letter_code
_entity_poly.pdbx_strand_id
1 'polypeptide(L)'
;MEGQLLVLLGHRADPVPQTIKDRLVGDGTLQALTADAAGDLLLLEATLRRESAETLERIDDAQRRVTTTRSATRPDVGALQRAVDEHTGAVWELENARALAEDLRDFVIGLDPPSGPLRAAADGWRLSPDVPAQVVVFDDETTFLTLDPRRATATGLGVFALDGVEEWGWAWRRDGDDDDLSSALQPDRCGQWVLGYLPATQEVYAVLRGAGVPTRIWLLARNFARDTAHAVLDELAPRMAHPNSLIAAAGTVHAASLWRDREPTVPLTDSMFRDVGVPADEGDLR
;
A
#
# COMPACT_ATOMS: atom_id res chain seq x y z
N MET A 1 -0.44 -35.85 21.89
CA MET A 1 -0.06 -34.61 22.59
C MET A 1 -0.07 -33.52 21.55
N GLU A 2 -1.07 -32.66 21.55
CA GLU A 2 -1.04 -31.46 20.70
C GLU A 2 0.00 -30.51 21.27
N GLY A 3 1.13 -30.36 20.57
CA GLY A 3 2.13 -29.37 20.93
C GLY A 3 1.55 -27.97 20.74
N GLN A 4 1.74 -27.08 21.72
CA GLN A 4 1.44 -25.66 21.56
C GLN A 4 2.55 -25.01 20.73
N LEU A 5 2.18 -24.35 19.63
CA LEU A 5 3.13 -23.57 18.83
C LEU A 5 3.33 -22.20 19.49
N LEU A 6 4.58 -21.75 19.59
CA LEU A 6 4.95 -20.51 20.26
C LEU A 6 5.77 -19.63 19.32
N VAL A 7 5.54 -18.32 19.36
CA VAL A 7 6.41 -17.31 18.74
C VAL A 7 7.35 -16.78 19.82
N LEU A 8 8.65 -16.74 19.52
CA LEU A 8 9.67 -16.25 20.43
C LEU A 8 10.10 -14.83 20.03
N LEU A 9 9.90 -13.87 20.93
CA LEU A 9 10.33 -12.48 20.77
C LEU A 9 11.31 -12.14 21.91
N GLY A 10 12.59 -12.36 21.65
CA GLY A 10 13.63 -12.27 22.68
C GLY A 10 13.41 -13.31 23.78
N HIS A 11 13.04 -12.86 24.98
CA HIS A 11 12.73 -13.74 26.12
C HIS A 11 11.24 -14.04 26.30
N ARG A 12 10.37 -13.40 25.52
CA ARG A 12 8.92 -13.64 25.58
C ARG A 12 8.55 -14.79 24.64
N ALA A 13 7.69 -15.67 25.12
CA ALA A 13 7.10 -16.74 24.35
C ALA A 13 5.59 -16.54 24.33
N ASP A 14 5.04 -16.28 23.14
CA ASP A 14 3.63 -15.99 22.95
C ASP A 14 2.97 -17.16 22.22
N PRO A 15 1.83 -17.68 22.73
CA PRO A 15 1.17 -18.81 22.10
C PRO A 15 0.49 -18.40 20.80
N VAL A 16 0.72 -19.19 19.75
CA VAL A 16 0.04 -19.01 18.46
C VAL A 16 -1.41 -19.49 18.60
N PRO A 17 -2.40 -18.67 18.22
CA PRO A 17 -3.81 -19.09 18.15
C PRO A 17 -3.98 -20.39 17.37
N GLN A 18 -4.90 -21.24 17.83
CA GLN A 18 -5.08 -22.57 17.27
C GLN A 18 -5.48 -22.52 15.78
N THR A 19 -6.29 -21.54 15.37
CA THR A 19 -6.69 -21.30 13.97
C THR A 19 -5.47 -21.06 13.05
N ILE A 20 -4.55 -20.19 13.49
CA ILE A 20 -3.30 -19.89 12.78
C ILE A 20 -2.38 -21.11 12.76
N LYS A 21 -2.25 -21.80 13.90
CA LYS A 21 -1.43 -23.00 14.03
C LYS A 21 -1.92 -24.12 13.10
N ASP A 22 -3.23 -24.35 13.03
CA ASP A 22 -3.82 -25.36 12.15
C ASP A 22 -3.52 -25.06 10.69
N ARG A 23 -3.50 -23.78 10.30
CA ARG A 23 -3.09 -23.40 8.95
C ARG A 23 -1.60 -23.56 8.68
N LEU A 24 -0.75 -23.20 9.65
CA LEU A 24 0.70 -23.32 9.55
C LEU A 24 1.18 -24.78 9.51
N VAL A 25 0.49 -25.69 10.20
CA VAL A 25 0.93 -27.08 10.40
C VAL A 25 0.07 -28.10 9.63
N GLY A 26 -1.23 -27.84 9.49
CA GLY A 26 -2.24 -28.84 9.13
C GLY A 26 -2.33 -29.17 7.64
N ASP A 27 -2.13 -28.19 6.75
CA ASP A 27 -2.47 -28.39 5.33
C ASP A 27 -1.29 -28.81 4.44
N GLY A 28 -0.08 -29.00 5.00
CA GLY A 28 1.12 -29.43 4.25
C GLY A 28 1.50 -28.54 3.06
N THR A 29 0.87 -27.38 2.93
CA THR A 29 0.93 -26.46 1.77
C THR A 29 1.80 -25.25 2.04
N LEU A 30 1.97 -24.86 3.31
CA LEU A 30 3.03 -23.95 3.72
C LEU A 30 4.29 -24.76 4.03
N GLN A 31 5.44 -24.23 3.60
CA GLN A 31 6.77 -24.77 3.88
C GLN A 31 6.89 -25.26 5.32
N ALA A 32 7.73 -26.28 5.54
CA ALA A 32 8.13 -26.67 6.89
C ALA A 32 8.51 -25.42 7.70
N LEU A 33 7.84 -25.22 8.84
CA LEU A 33 8.07 -24.10 9.75
C LEU A 33 9.57 -23.82 9.88
N THR A 34 9.94 -22.56 9.68
CA THR A 34 11.33 -22.15 9.68
C THR A 34 11.74 -21.64 11.07
N ALA A 35 13.03 -21.35 11.23
CA ALA A 35 13.50 -20.64 12.42
C ALA A 35 13.11 -19.14 12.40
N ASP A 36 12.61 -18.63 11.27
CA ASP A 36 12.17 -17.25 11.09
C ASP A 36 10.64 -17.15 11.21
N ALA A 37 10.17 -17.05 12.46
CA ALA A 37 8.75 -16.90 12.74
C ALA A 37 8.13 -15.66 12.07
N ALA A 38 8.92 -14.60 11.83
CA ALA A 38 8.45 -13.41 11.13
C ALA A 38 8.16 -13.73 9.67
N GLY A 39 9.10 -14.40 9.00
CA GLY A 39 8.95 -14.90 7.64
C GLY A 39 7.73 -15.80 7.48
N ASP A 40 7.55 -16.78 8.38
CA ASP A 40 6.45 -17.74 8.31
C ASP A 40 5.07 -17.06 8.46
N LEU A 41 4.92 -16.15 9.42
CA LEU A 41 3.65 -15.43 9.64
C LEU A 41 3.33 -14.46 8.50
N LEU A 42 4.32 -13.76 7.96
CA LEU A 42 4.12 -12.85 6.82
C LEU A 42 3.85 -13.62 5.52
N LEU A 43 4.46 -14.79 5.35
CA LEU A 43 4.18 -15.69 4.23
C LEU A 43 2.77 -16.27 4.31
N LEU A 44 2.31 -16.64 5.52
CA LEU A 44 0.93 -17.05 5.73
C LEU A 44 -0.03 -15.91 5.34
N GLU A 45 0.23 -14.67 5.75
CA GLU A 45 -0.61 -13.53 5.38
C GLU A 45 -0.68 -13.33 3.86
N ALA A 46 0.46 -13.38 3.18
CA ALA A 46 0.51 -13.27 1.73
C ALA A 46 -0.25 -14.41 1.03
N THR A 47 -0.19 -15.62 1.60
CA THR A 47 -0.92 -16.78 1.10
C THR A 47 -2.44 -16.60 1.26
N LEU A 48 -2.90 -16.16 2.43
CA LEU A 48 -4.32 -15.90 2.68
C LEU A 48 -4.87 -14.81 1.75
N ARG A 49 -4.10 -13.73 1.50
CA ARG A 49 -4.50 -12.71 0.53
C ARG A 49 -4.64 -13.27 -0.89
N ARG A 50 -3.67 -14.08 -1.33
CA ARG A 50 -3.74 -14.74 -2.64
C ARG A 50 -4.95 -15.66 -2.74
N GLU A 51 -5.25 -16.43 -1.69
CA GLU A 51 -6.43 -17.31 -1.66
C GLU A 51 -7.73 -16.52 -1.73
N SER A 52 -7.84 -15.40 -1.01
CA SER A 52 -8.98 -14.49 -1.12
C SER A 52 -9.16 -13.99 -2.56
N ALA A 53 -8.09 -13.54 -3.21
CA ALA A 53 -8.10 -13.08 -4.60
C ALA A 53 -8.59 -14.16 -5.58
N GLU A 54 -8.00 -15.35 -5.52
CA GLU A 54 -8.38 -16.49 -6.37
C GLU A 54 -9.84 -16.91 -6.13
N THR A 55 -10.30 -16.81 -4.88
CA THR A 55 -11.67 -17.16 -4.52
C THR A 55 -12.68 -16.13 -5.03
N LEU A 56 -12.33 -14.84 -5.03
CA LEU A 56 -13.16 -13.78 -5.63
C LEU A 56 -13.34 -13.98 -7.14
N GLU A 57 -12.28 -14.35 -7.86
CA GLU A 57 -12.40 -14.71 -9.28
C GLU A 57 -13.37 -15.89 -9.51
N ARG A 58 -13.29 -16.90 -8.64
CA ARG A 58 -14.20 -18.06 -8.67
C ARG A 58 -15.65 -17.65 -8.40
N ILE A 59 -15.89 -16.73 -7.47
CA ILE A 59 -17.22 -16.17 -7.20
C ILE A 59 -17.77 -15.49 -8.45
N ASP A 60 -16.98 -14.61 -9.07
CA ASP A 60 -17.35 -13.89 -10.30
C ASP A 60 -17.67 -14.86 -11.45
N ASP A 61 -16.84 -15.87 -11.64
CA ASP A 61 -17.04 -16.91 -12.65
C ASP A 61 -18.30 -17.73 -12.38
N ALA A 62 -18.52 -18.14 -11.13
CA ALA A 62 -19.72 -18.87 -10.74
C ALA A 62 -20.98 -18.01 -10.93
N GLN A 63 -20.91 -16.71 -10.61
CA GLN A 63 -22.02 -15.77 -10.82
C GLN A 63 -22.32 -15.55 -12.32
N ARG A 64 -21.29 -15.45 -13.17
CA ARG A 64 -21.44 -15.43 -14.64
C ARG A 64 -22.11 -16.71 -15.16
N ARG A 65 -21.72 -17.88 -14.65
CA ARG A 65 -22.34 -19.18 -14.97
C ARG A 65 -23.80 -19.21 -14.56
N VAL A 66 -24.14 -18.83 -13.32
CA VAL A 66 -25.52 -18.75 -12.82
C VAL A 66 -26.37 -17.86 -13.73
N THR A 67 -25.88 -16.67 -14.07
CA THR A 67 -26.59 -15.72 -14.92
C THR A 67 -26.84 -16.31 -16.30
N THR A 68 -25.79 -16.88 -16.92
CA THR A 68 -25.86 -17.47 -18.26
C THR A 68 -26.82 -18.65 -18.31
N THR A 69 -26.78 -19.57 -17.32
CA THR A 69 -27.69 -20.72 -17.28
C THR A 69 -29.13 -20.31 -17.03
N ARG A 70 -29.39 -19.29 -16.19
CA ARG A 70 -30.74 -18.75 -15.96
C ARG A 70 -31.33 -18.08 -17.19
N SER A 71 -30.52 -17.39 -17.97
CA SER A 71 -30.95 -16.68 -19.17
C SER A 71 -31.14 -17.58 -20.40
N ALA A 72 -30.78 -18.87 -20.32
CA ALA A 72 -30.96 -19.81 -21.43
C ALA A 72 -32.45 -20.11 -21.68
N THR A 73 -32.83 -20.28 -22.96
CA THR A 73 -34.21 -20.60 -23.38
C THR A 73 -34.78 -21.85 -22.72
N ARG A 74 -33.92 -22.80 -22.36
CA ARG A 74 -34.22 -23.98 -21.53
C ARG A 74 -33.10 -24.15 -20.51
N PRO A 75 -33.25 -23.63 -19.29
CA PRO A 75 -32.23 -23.76 -18.25
C PRO A 75 -32.00 -25.23 -17.88
N ASP A 76 -30.74 -25.65 -17.83
CA ASP A 76 -30.36 -26.93 -17.24
C ASP A 76 -30.30 -26.77 -15.71
N VAL A 77 -31.26 -27.40 -15.02
CA VAL A 77 -31.39 -27.34 -13.55
C VAL A 77 -30.14 -27.91 -12.85
N GLY A 78 -29.53 -28.96 -13.41
CA GLY A 78 -28.33 -29.56 -12.82
C GLY A 78 -27.07 -28.72 -13.03
N ALA A 79 -26.97 -28.00 -14.15
CA ALA A 79 -25.92 -27.01 -14.35
C ALA A 79 -26.11 -25.78 -13.44
N LEU A 80 -27.36 -25.31 -13.29
CA LEU A 80 -27.68 -24.19 -12.41
C LEU A 80 -27.36 -24.51 -10.95
N GLN A 81 -27.75 -25.69 -10.47
CA GLN A 81 -27.48 -26.11 -9.09
C GLN A 81 -25.97 -26.15 -8.83
N ARG A 82 -25.17 -26.75 -9.73
CA ARG A 82 -23.71 -26.77 -9.59
C ARG A 82 -23.11 -25.36 -9.54
N ALA A 83 -23.56 -24.45 -10.40
CA ALA A 83 -23.06 -23.08 -10.38
C ALA A 83 -23.42 -22.32 -9.08
N VAL A 84 -24.60 -22.60 -8.50
CA VAL A 84 -25.00 -22.05 -7.20
C VAL A 84 -24.19 -22.66 -6.05
N ASP A 85 -23.95 -23.97 -6.08
CA ASP A 85 -23.14 -24.67 -5.06
C ASP A 85 -21.68 -24.18 -5.11
N GLU A 86 -21.10 -24.04 -6.30
CA GLU A 86 -19.77 -23.47 -6.50
C GLU A 86 -19.66 -22.04 -5.98
N HIS A 87 -20.66 -21.19 -6.27
CA HIS A 87 -20.71 -19.82 -5.77
C HIS A 87 -20.78 -19.80 -4.23
N THR A 88 -21.66 -20.60 -3.65
CA THR A 88 -21.87 -20.66 -2.20
C THR A 88 -20.62 -21.17 -1.48
N GLY A 89 -19.99 -22.21 -2.01
CA GLY A 89 -18.73 -22.74 -1.49
C GLY A 89 -17.60 -21.71 -1.56
N ALA A 90 -17.47 -21.00 -2.70
CA ALA A 90 -16.44 -19.96 -2.85
C ALA A 90 -16.68 -18.77 -1.90
N VAL A 91 -17.93 -18.33 -1.69
CA VAL A 91 -18.23 -17.29 -0.68
C VAL A 91 -17.79 -17.73 0.71
N TRP A 92 -18.08 -18.97 1.11
CA TRP A 92 -17.68 -19.49 2.41
C TRP A 92 -16.15 -19.61 2.56
N GLU A 93 -15.45 -20.06 1.52
CA GLU A 93 -13.99 -20.09 1.48
C GLU A 93 -13.38 -18.69 1.65
N LEU A 94 -13.93 -17.68 0.98
CA LEU A 94 -13.49 -16.29 1.08
C LEU A 94 -13.70 -15.73 2.49
N GLU A 95 -14.87 -15.94 3.09
CA GLU A 95 -15.17 -15.50 4.45
C GLU A 95 -14.21 -16.13 5.47
N ASN A 96 -13.91 -17.42 5.33
CA ASN A 96 -12.95 -18.09 6.21
C ASN A 96 -11.51 -17.56 6.03
N ALA A 97 -11.07 -17.33 4.79
CA ALA A 97 -9.74 -16.80 4.52
C ALA A 97 -9.58 -15.38 5.10
N ARG A 98 -10.61 -14.54 4.98
CA ARG A 98 -10.65 -13.20 5.57
C ARG A 98 -10.63 -13.24 7.09
N ALA A 99 -11.47 -14.06 7.72
CA ALA A 99 -11.49 -14.20 9.17
C ALA A 99 -10.13 -14.66 9.72
N LEU A 100 -9.48 -15.62 9.05
CA LEU A 100 -8.15 -16.08 9.45
C LEU A 100 -7.07 -15.02 9.24
N ALA A 101 -7.17 -14.20 8.19
CA ALA A 101 -6.27 -13.08 7.97
C ALA A 101 -6.43 -12.00 9.06
N GLU A 102 -7.68 -11.72 9.48
CA GLU A 102 -7.97 -10.82 10.61
C GLU A 102 -7.40 -11.36 11.92
N ASP A 103 -7.64 -12.64 12.25
CA ASP A 103 -7.06 -13.31 13.42
C ASP A 103 -5.52 -13.19 13.44
N LEU A 104 -4.88 -13.37 12.28
CA LEU A 104 -3.43 -13.24 12.13
C LEU A 104 -2.95 -11.81 12.38
N ARG A 105 -3.66 -10.82 11.85
CA ARG A 105 -3.33 -9.40 12.05
C ARG A 105 -3.46 -9.02 13.51
N ASP A 106 -4.57 -9.36 14.14
CA ASP A 106 -4.83 -9.09 15.54
C ASP A 106 -3.80 -9.75 16.45
N PHE A 107 -3.44 -11.00 16.14
CA PHE A 107 -2.36 -11.69 16.83
C PHE A 107 -1.04 -10.95 16.72
N VAL A 108 -0.58 -10.61 15.51
CA VAL A 108 0.71 -9.93 15.31
C VAL A 108 0.71 -8.50 15.90
N ILE A 109 -0.41 -7.79 15.84
CA ILE A 109 -0.59 -6.50 16.53
C ILE A 109 -0.48 -6.69 18.05
N GLY A 110 -1.13 -7.72 18.58
CA GLY A 110 -1.13 -8.07 20.00
C GLY A 110 0.22 -8.57 20.52
N LEU A 111 1.06 -9.13 19.64
CA LEU A 111 2.45 -9.43 19.97
C LEU A 111 3.22 -8.15 20.32
N ASP A 112 2.89 -7.00 19.77
CA ASP A 112 3.65 -5.75 19.93
C ASP A 112 5.18 -5.96 19.84
N PRO A 113 5.68 -6.46 18.69
CA PRO A 113 7.11 -6.71 18.52
C PRO A 113 7.92 -5.41 18.63
N PRO A 114 9.12 -5.44 19.23
CA PRO A 114 9.89 -4.22 19.49
C PRO A 114 10.55 -3.63 18.24
N SER A 115 10.84 -4.45 17.22
CA SER A 115 11.48 -4.03 15.98
C SER A 115 11.34 -5.11 14.89
N GLY A 116 11.83 -4.81 13.69
CA GLY A 116 11.90 -5.76 12.58
C GLY A 116 10.62 -5.87 11.75
N PRO A 117 10.53 -6.88 10.87
CA PRO A 117 9.44 -7.01 9.90
C PRO A 117 8.05 -7.11 10.52
N LEU A 118 7.88 -7.88 11.61
CA LEU A 118 6.59 -7.98 12.31
C LEU A 118 6.17 -6.66 12.93
N ARG A 119 7.11 -5.82 13.39
CA ARG A 119 6.79 -4.48 13.89
C ARG A 119 6.30 -3.59 12.77
N ALA A 120 6.99 -3.60 11.64
CA ALA A 120 6.57 -2.82 10.49
C ALA A 120 5.18 -3.26 9.97
N ALA A 121 4.89 -4.57 9.96
CA ALA A 121 3.58 -5.10 9.60
C ALA A 121 2.49 -4.68 10.61
N ALA A 122 2.74 -4.85 11.91
CA ALA A 122 1.82 -4.45 12.97
C ALA A 122 1.51 -2.94 12.92
N ASP A 123 2.51 -2.11 12.71
CA ASP A 123 2.33 -0.66 12.60
C ASP A 123 1.49 -0.29 11.35
N GLY A 124 1.69 -1.01 10.24
CA GLY A 124 0.87 -0.87 9.03
C GLY A 124 -0.59 -1.29 9.23
N TRP A 125 -0.84 -2.45 9.83
CA TRP A 125 -2.20 -2.95 10.07
C TRP A 125 -3.00 -2.12 11.09
N ARG A 126 -2.32 -1.37 11.96
CA ARG A 126 -2.98 -0.41 12.86
C ARG A 126 -3.52 0.83 12.13
N LEU A 127 -3.03 1.12 10.93
CA LEU A 127 -3.56 2.22 10.12
C LEU A 127 -4.90 1.83 9.51
N SER A 128 -5.85 2.75 9.50
CA SER A 128 -7.08 2.55 8.72
C SER A 128 -6.74 2.45 7.23
N PRO A 129 -7.35 1.50 6.49
CA PRO A 129 -7.23 1.44 5.03
C PRO A 129 -8.00 2.55 4.30
N ASP A 130 -8.83 3.32 5.02
CA ASP A 130 -9.62 4.39 4.43
C ASP A 130 -8.75 5.47 3.80
N VAL A 131 -9.26 6.10 2.73
CA VAL A 131 -8.57 7.20 2.08
C VAL A 131 -8.36 8.35 3.09
N PRO A 132 -7.12 8.79 3.34
CA PRO A 132 -6.87 9.88 4.26
C PRO A 132 -7.52 11.18 3.77
N ALA A 133 -8.08 11.98 4.69
CA ALA A 133 -8.84 13.18 4.36
C ALA A 133 -8.06 14.24 3.55
N GLN A 134 -6.74 14.25 3.65
CA GLN A 134 -5.87 15.16 2.91
C GLN A 134 -5.65 14.75 1.44
N VAL A 135 -6.02 13.54 1.06
CA VAL A 135 -5.80 13.01 -0.30
C VAL A 135 -6.95 13.44 -1.21
N VAL A 136 -6.61 13.95 -2.40
CA VAL A 136 -7.60 14.20 -3.44
C VAL A 136 -7.65 13.01 -4.39
N VAL A 137 -8.82 12.39 -4.53
CA VAL A 137 -9.03 11.20 -5.35
C VAL A 137 -9.60 11.58 -6.72
N PHE A 138 -9.07 10.94 -7.76
CA PHE A 138 -9.57 11.00 -9.12
C PHE A 138 -9.93 9.59 -9.58
N ASP A 139 -11.12 9.43 -10.12
CA ASP A 139 -11.67 8.14 -10.54
C ASP A 139 -10.99 7.56 -11.79
N ASP A 140 -10.27 8.40 -12.55
CA ASP A 140 -9.54 8.00 -13.75
C ASP A 140 -8.44 9.01 -14.12
N GLU A 141 -7.50 8.56 -14.94
CA GLU A 141 -6.37 9.35 -15.43
C GLU A 141 -6.79 10.50 -16.34
N THR A 142 -7.83 10.33 -17.15
CA THR A 142 -8.30 11.37 -18.09
C THR A 142 -8.80 12.58 -17.32
N THR A 143 -9.59 12.37 -16.26
CA THR A 143 -10.08 13.43 -15.38
C THR A 143 -8.91 14.16 -14.70
N PHE A 144 -7.92 13.42 -14.20
CA PHE A 144 -6.73 13.99 -13.56
C PHE A 144 -5.93 14.89 -14.51
N LEU A 145 -5.75 14.46 -15.76
CA LEU A 145 -5.00 15.22 -16.78
C LEU A 145 -5.80 16.40 -17.35
N THR A 146 -7.12 16.26 -17.49
CA THR A 146 -7.97 17.33 -18.02
C THR A 146 -8.00 18.54 -17.10
N LEU A 147 -7.93 18.33 -15.79
CA LEU A 147 -7.92 19.40 -14.79
C LEU A 147 -6.63 20.22 -14.77
N ASP A 148 -5.48 19.61 -15.09
CA ASP A 148 -4.23 20.33 -15.28
C ASP A 148 -3.40 19.67 -16.40
N PRO A 149 -3.51 20.16 -17.64
CA PRO A 149 -2.82 19.59 -18.78
C PRO A 149 -1.29 19.60 -18.68
N ARG A 150 -0.71 20.38 -17.75
CA ARG A 150 0.74 20.38 -17.49
C ARG A 150 1.23 19.07 -16.88
N ARG A 151 0.32 18.22 -16.39
CA ARG A 151 0.60 16.87 -15.87
C ARG A 151 0.81 15.83 -17.00
N ALA A 152 0.39 16.17 -18.22
CA ALA A 152 0.45 15.27 -19.35
C ALA A 152 1.70 15.51 -20.20
N THR A 153 2.24 14.44 -20.76
CA THR A 153 3.12 14.52 -21.93
C THR A 153 2.35 14.13 -23.19
N ALA A 154 2.60 14.87 -24.27
CA ALA A 154 2.08 14.50 -25.58
C ALA A 154 2.76 13.20 -26.03
N THR A 155 2.00 12.11 -26.08
CA THR A 155 2.47 10.93 -26.79
C THR A 155 2.35 11.20 -28.29
N GLY A 156 3.31 10.76 -29.10
CA GLY A 156 3.34 11.01 -30.56
C GLY A 156 2.12 10.48 -31.36
N LEU A 157 1.12 9.92 -30.68
CA LEU A 157 -0.14 9.39 -31.22
C LEU A 157 -1.34 10.32 -30.95
N GLY A 158 -1.13 11.54 -30.45
CA GLY A 158 -2.23 12.48 -30.16
C GLY A 158 -3.04 12.14 -28.92
N VAL A 159 -2.53 11.22 -28.08
CA VAL A 159 -3.10 10.85 -26.78
C VAL A 159 -2.25 11.49 -25.68
N PHE A 160 -2.89 12.04 -24.67
CA PHE A 160 -2.22 12.48 -23.44
C PHE A 160 -2.03 11.25 -22.54
N ALA A 161 -0.80 10.98 -22.14
CA ALA A 161 -0.52 10.04 -21.07
C ALA A 161 -0.03 10.84 -19.86
N LEU A 162 -0.29 10.32 -18.66
CA LEU A 162 0.41 10.75 -17.46
C LEU A 162 1.90 10.72 -17.78
N ASP A 163 2.54 11.87 -17.67
CA ASP A 163 3.93 12.00 -18.06
C ASP A 163 4.77 10.93 -17.34
N GLY A 164 5.76 10.38 -18.04
CA GLY A 164 6.66 9.31 -17.57
C GLY A 164 7.56 9.83 -16.47
N VAL A 165 6.92 10.08 -15.34
CA VAL A 165 7.38 10.82 -14.19
C VAL A 165 8.16 9.91 -13.27
N GLU A 166 9.09 10.49 -12.53
CA GLU A 166 9.92 9.82 -11.53
C GLU A 166 9.03 8.95 -10.61
N GLU A 167 9.10 7.62 -10.80
CA GLU A 167 8.33 6.62 -10.07
C GLU A 167 9.18 6.09 -8.90
N TRP A 168 8.61 6.06 -7.70
CA TRP A 168 9.24 5.48 -6.52
C TRP A 168 8.69 4.10 -6.25
N GLY A 169 9.17 3.14 -7.02
CA GLY A 169 8.86 1.75 -6.81
C GLY A 169 7.44 1.35 -7.20
N TRP A 170 7.30 0.04 -7.38
CA TRP A 170 6.04 -0.63 -7.63
C TRP A 170 5.71 -1.44 -6.39
N ALA A 171 4.43 -1.71 -6.14
CA ALA A 171 3.95 -2.47 -5.00
C ALA A 171 3.78 -1.66 -3.70
N TRP A 172 3.23 -0.45 -3.81
CA TRP A 172 2.64 0.21 -2.65
C TRP A 172 1.29 -0.42 -2.32
N ARG A 173 1.05 -0.64 -1.02
CA ARG A 173 -0.06 -1.46 -0.54
C ARG A 173 -1.04 -0.62 0.27
N ARG A 174 -2.32 -0.88 0.04
CA ARG A 174 -3.45 -0.46 0.86
C ARG A 174 -4.32 -1.68 1.06
N ASP A 175 -4.54 -2.06 2.32
CA ASP A 175 -5.35 -3.21 2.63
C ASP A 175 -6.80 -2.91 2.19
N GLY A 176 -7.44 -3.86 1.51
CA GLY A 176 -8.76 -3.68 0.88
C GLY A 176 -8.72 -3.41 -0.63
N ASP A 177 -7.59 -2.98 -1.20
CA ASP A 177 -7.38 -3.08 -2.67
C ASP A 177 -6.95 -4.51 -3.06
N ASP A 178 -6.43 -5.26 -2.10
CA ASP A 178 -6.08 -6.69 -2.23
C ASP A 178 -7.33 -7.60 -2.37
N ASP A 179 -8.55 -7.07 -2.23
CA ASP A 179 -9.79 -7.81 -2.47
C ASP A 179 -10.32 -7.62 -3.90
N ASP A 180 -9.68 -6.79 -4.74
CA ASP A 180 -10.03 -6.61 -6.16
C ASP A 180 -8.92 -7.16 -7.08
N LEU A 181 -8.19 -8.17 -6.59
CA LEU A 181 -7.07 -8.79 -7.29
C LEU A 181 -7.56 -9.68 -8.44
N SER A 182 -8.02 -9.08 -9.53
CA SER A 182 -8.25 -9.82 -10.78
C SER A 182 -6.91 -10.14 -11.45
N SER A 183 -6.56 -11.42 -11.49
CA SER A 183 -5.70 -12.21 -12.40
C SER A 183 -4.29 -11.74 -12.76
N ALA A 184 -3.81 -10.59 -12.26
CA ALA A 184 -2.58 -9.97 -12.76
C ALA A 184 -1.59 -9.50 -11.69
N LEU A 185 -1.67 -10.02 -10.47
CA LEU A 185 -0.51 -9.92 -9.60
C LEU A 185 0.60 -10.78 -10.19
N GLN A 186 1.71 -10.13 -10.54
CA GLN A 186 2.98 -10.85 -10.50
C GLN A 186 3.14 -11.29 -9.03
N PRO A 187 3.26 -12.61 -8.74
CA PRO A 187 3.22 -13.14 -7.38
C PRO A 187 4.34 -12.61 -6.47
N ASP A 188 5.31 -11.88 -7.02
CA ASP A 188 6.40 -11.19 -6.34
C ASP A 188 6.08 -9.72 -5.97
N ARG A 189 4.94 -9.14 -6.42
CA ARG A 189 4.57 -7.74 -6.13
C ARG A 189 3.47 -7.66 -5.08
N CYS A 190 3.81 -7.13 -3.91
CA CYS A 190 2.87 -6.88 -2.81
C CYS A 190 2.25 -5.47 -2.91
N GLY A 191 1.26 -5.26 -3.77
CA GLY A 191 0.53 -3.99 -3.89
C GLY A 191 0.32 -3.52 -5.33
N GLN A 192 -0.72 -2.73 -5.57
CA GLN A 192 -1.14 -2.30 -6.92
C GLN A 192 -0.82 -0.83 -7.21
N TRP A 193 -0.32 -0.09 -6.23
CA TRP A 193 -0.06 1.34 -6.35
C TRP A 193 1.38 1.61 -6.74
N VAL A 194 1.56 2.69 -7.49
CA VAL A 194 2.85 3.31 -7.84
C VAL A 194 2.82 4.73 -7.32
N LEU A 195 3.85 5.15 -6.59
CA LEU A 195 4.03 6.55 -6.21
C LEU A 195 4.91 7.26 -7.23
N GLY A 196 4.63 8.53 -7.48
CA GLY A 196 5.45 9.36 -8.36
C GLY A 196 5.42 10.84 -8.02
N TYR A 197 6.32 11.60 -8.66
CA TYR A 197 6.48 13.04 -8.45
C TYR A 197 6.45 13.84 -9.75
N LEU A 198 5.39 14.59 -10.04
CA LEU A 198 5.25 15.43 -11.24
C LEU A 198 6.10 16.71 -11.12
N PRO A 199 7.20 16.89 -11.87
CA PRO A 199 8.06 18.07 -11.70
C PRO A 199 7.41 19.35 -12.23
N ALA A 200 6.64 19.26 -13.31
CA ALA A 200 6.00 20.40 -13.95
C ALA A 200 4.94 21.09 -13.06
N THR A 201 4.26 20.31 -12.23
CA THR A 201 3.23 20.79 -11.29
C THR A 201 3.69 20.75 -9.83
N GLN A 202 4.86 20.17 -9.56
CA GLN A 202 5.41 19.96 -8.22
C GLN A 202 4.48 19.15 -7.32
N GLU A 203 3.95 18.04 -7.84
CA GLU A 203 2.92 17.23 -7.19
C GLU A 203 3.43 15.83 -6.87
N VAL A 204 3.13 15.33 -5.67
CA VAL A 204 3.33 13.92 -5.34
C VAL A 204 2.00 13.21 -5.48
N TYR A 205 1.97 12.11 -6.22
CA TYR A 205 0.77 11.35 -6.50
C TYR A 205 1.00 9.85 -6.32
N ALA A 206 -0.09 9.10 -6.21
CA ALA A 206 -0.09 7.66 -6.35
C ALA A 206 -1.10 7.26 -7.43
N VAL A 207 -0.78 6.24 -8.22
CA VAL A 207 -1.64 5.71 -9.26
C VAL A 207 -1.84 4.22 -9.07
N LEU A 208 -3.09 3.79 -9.11
CA LEU A 208 -3.49 2.39 -9.07
C LEU A 208 -3.29 1.80 -10.47
N ARG A 209 -2.34 0.88 -10.60
CA ARG A 209 -2.00 0.18 -11.85
C ARG A 209 -2.12 -1.33 -11.64
N GLY A 210 -3.35 -1.83 -11.62
CA GLY A 210 -3.68 -3.26 -11.59
C GLY A 210 -4.41 -3.66 -12.87
N ALA A 211 -4.12 -4.82 -13.46
CA ALA A 211 -4.90 -5.26 -14.62
C ALA A 211 -6.32 -5.62 -14.18
N GLY A 212 -7.31 -5.22 -14.98
CA GLY A 212 -8.72 -5.45 -14.69
C GLY A 212 -9.33 -4.53 -13.63
N VAL A 213 -8.53 -3.69 -12.97
CA VAL A 213 -9.02 -2.68 -12.01
C VAL A 213 -9.07 -1.31 -12.68
N PRO A 214 -10.14 -0.52 -12.49
CA PRO A 214 -10.18 0.86 -12.98
C PRO A 214 -9.01 1.67 -12.41
N THR A 215 -8.28 2.37 -13.28
CA THR A 215 -7.20 3.29 -12.87
C THR A 215 -7.75 4.33 -11.91
N ARG A 216 -7.14 4.49 -10.73
CA ARG A 216 -7.46 5.54 -9.77
C ARG A 216 -6.21 6.34 -9.46
N ILE A 217 -6.33 7.65 -9.28
CA ILE A 217 -5.19 8.51 -8.93
C ILE A 217 -5.48 9.21 -7.61
N TRP A 218 -4.49 9.19 -6.73
CA TRP A 218 -4.46 9.94 -5.48
C TRP A 218 -3.43 11.05 -5.59
N LEU A 219 -3.85 12.29 -5.41
CA LEU A 219 -2.94 13.41 -5.25
C LEU A 219 -2.64 13.59 -3.76
N LEU A 220 -1.37 13.38 -3.39
CA LEU A 220 -0.92 13.34 -2.00
C LEU A 220 -0.46 14.71 -1.51
N ALA A 221 0.20 15.50 -2.38
CA ALA A 221 0.62 16.86 -2.09
C ALA A 221 0.85 17.69 -3.37
N ARG A 222 0.88 19.01 -3.21
CA ARG A 222 1.19 20.02 -4.23
C ARG A 222 2.31 20.94 -3.76
N ASN A 223 2.91 21.69 -4.69
CA ASN A 223 3.99 22.66 -4.40
C ASN A 223 5.17 22.03 -3.64
N PHE A 224 5.44 20.76 -3.93
CA PHE A 224 6.52 20.00 -3.31
C PHE A 224 7.78 20.17 -4.17
N ALA A 225 8.81 20.80 -3.62
CA ALA A 225 10.06 20.99 -4.34
C ALA A 225 10.76 19.64 -4.50
N ARG A 226 11.33 19.42 -5.68
CA ARG A 226 11.84 18.13 -6.13
C ARG A 226 12.78 17.46 -5.13
N ASP A 227 13.80 18.15 -4.64
CA ASP A 227 14.79 17.54 -3.74
C ASP A 227 14.17 17.03 -2.45
N THR A 228 13.20 17.75 -1.90
CA THR A 228 12.45 17.26 -0.73
C THR A 228 11.54 16.11 -1.11
N ALA A 229 10.89 16.14 -2.28
CA ALA A 229 10.02 15.05 -2.75
C ALA A 229 10.82 13.76 -2.78
N HIS A 230 12.01 13.81 -3.40
CA HIS A 230 12.91 12.69 -3.51
C HIS A 230 13.37 12.21 -2.14
N ALA A 231 13.83 13.11 -1.27
CA ALA A 231 14.28 12.73 0.07
C ALA A 231 13.19 11.99 0.87
N VAL A 232 11.95 12.48 0.82
CA VAL A 232 10.81 11.83 1.49
C VAL A 232 10.46 10.49 0.84
N LEU A 233 10.38 10.43 -0.49
CA LEU A 233 10.00 9.22 -1.20
C LEU A 233 11.08 8.12 -1.12
N ASP A 234 12.36 8.50 -1.15
CA ASP A 234 13.51 7.59 -0.96
C ASP A 234 13.49 6.95 0.44
N GLU A 235 13.12 7.72 1.48
CA GLU A 235 12.99 7.19 2.84
C GLU A 235 11.83 6.19 2.95
N LEU A 236 10.74 6.42 2.22
CA LEU A 236 9.54 5.60 2.26
C LEU A 236 9.65 4.33 1.40
N ALA A 237 10.35 4.38 0.27
CA ALA A 237 10.39 3.30 -0.73
C ALA A 237 10.74 1.91 -0.16
N PRO A 238 11.68 1.75 0.80
CA PRO A 238 11.96 0.44 1.42
C PRO A 238 10.75 -0.20 2.13
N ARG A 239 9.71 0.58 2.44
CA ARG A 239 8.50 0.14 3.16
C ARG A 239 7.30 -0.08 2.22
N MET A 240 7.46 0.03 0.90
CA MET A 240 6.35 -0.02 -0.05
C MET A 240 5.50 -1.31 0.07
N ALA A 241 6.12 -2.46 0.31
CA ALA A 241 5.40 -3.74 0.45
C ALA A 241 4.72 -3.94 1.81
N HIS A 242 4.93 -3.03 2.78
CA HIS A 242 4.31 -3.16 4.11
C HIS A 242 2.80 -2.89 4.04
N PRO A 243 2.00 -3.49 4.93
CA PRO A 243 0.58 -3.20 5.03
C PRO A 243 0.29 -1.70 5.15
N ASN A 244 -0.71 -1.22 4.42
CA ASN A 244 -1.11 0.20 4.39
C ASN A 244 0.06 1.19 4.20
N SER A 245 1.13 0.79 3.50
CA SER A 245 2.26 1.67 3.19
C SER A 245 1.85 2.91 2.39
N LEU A 246 0.82 2.79 1.54
CA LEU A 246 0.25 3.94 0.81
C LEU A 246 -0.35 4.98 1.77
N ILE A 247 -1.03 4.52 2.82
CA ILE A 247 -1.64 5.37 3.85
C ILE A 247 -0.55 6.07 4.66
N ALA A 248 0.49 5.32 5.06
CA ALA A 248 1.65 5.88 5.74
C ALA A 248 2.39 6.92 4.86
N ALA A 249 2.53 6.65 3.56
CA ALA A 249 3.14 7.57 2.62
C ALA A 249 2.31 8.86 2.47
N ALA A 250 0.99 8.75 2.30
CA ALA A 250 0.09 9.90 2.24
C ALA A 250 0.18 10.78 3.50
N GLY A 251 0.25 10.16 4.69
CA GLY A 251 0.44 10.88 5.95
C GLY A 251 1.80 11.59 6.03
N THR A 252 2.88 10.90 5.64
CA THR A 252 4.26 11.44 5.69
C THR A 252 4.45 12.59 4.71
N VAL A 253 4.01 12.42 3.46
CA VAL A 253 4.07 13.44 2.41
C VAL A 253 3.27 14.68 2.82
N HIS A 254 2.07 14.51 3.39
CA HIS A 254 1.28 15.62 3.89
C HIS A 254 1.96 16.35 5.04
N ALA A 255 2.47 15.62 6.05
CA ALA A 255 3.19 16.23 7.16
C ALA A 255 4.39 17.05 6.65
N ALA A 256 5.18 16.50 5.72
CA ALA A 256 6.30 17.21 5.11
C ALA A 256 5.88 18.47 4.36
N SER A 257 4.69 18.48 3.73
CA SER A 257 4.17 19.68 3.06
C SER A 257 3.81 20.80 4.06
N LEU A 258 3.27 20.45 5.23
CA LEU A 258 2.89 21.43 6.27
C LEU A 258 4.08 22.09 6.96
N TRP A 259 5.21 21.39 7.09
CA TRP A 259 6.42 21.97 7.69
C TRP A 259 6.99 23.12 6.87
N ARG A 260 6.76 23.12 5.56
CA ARG A 260 7.17 24.23 4.68
C ARG A 260 6.32 25.48 4.82
N ASP A 261 5.01 25.33 4.97
CA ASP A 261 4.13 26.48 5.19
C ASP A 261 4.44 27.22 6.51
N ARG A 262 5.28 26.62 7.36
CA ARG A 262 5.75 27.17 8.63
C ARG A 262 7.17 27.74 8.59
N GLU A 263 7.94 27.56 7.51
CA GLU A 263 9.19 28.29 7.36
C GLU A 263 8.87 29.77 7.10
N PRO A 264 9.29 30.70 7.97
CA PRO A 264 9.04 32.11 7.72
C PRO A 264 9.80 32.53 6.47
N THR A 265 9.05 33.02 5.47
CA THR A 265 9.55 33.74 4.29
C THR A 265 10.13 35.09 4.72
N VAL A 266 11.15 35.08 5.59
CA VAL A 266 12.01 36.23 5.75
C VAL A 266 13.07 36.09 4.68
N PRO A 267 13.10 36.95 3.64
CA PRO A 267 14.28 37.02 2.82
C PRO A 267 15.42 37.42 3.75
N LEU A 268 16.44 36.57 3.84
CA LEU A 268 17.75 36.95 4.34
C LEU A 268 18.27 38.03 3.38
N THR A 269 17.79 39.26 3.60
CA THR A 269 18.34 40.44 2.96
C THR A 269 19.66 40.72 3.64
N ASP A 270 20.64 40.86 2.78
CA ASP A 270 22.09 40.97 2.95
C ASP A 270 22.54 42.23 3.73
N SER A 271 21.87 42.57 4.84
CA SER A 271 21.98 43.90 5.47
C SER A 271 21.90 43.90 7.00
N MET A 272 22.72 43.08 7.67
CA MET A 272 23.04 43.30 9.10
C MET A 272 24.53 43.16 9.46
N PHE A 273 25.43 42.92 8.51
CA PHE A 273 26.89 42.87 8.78
C PHE A 273 27.70 43.94 8.04
N ARG A 274 27.12 45.14 7.87
CA ARG A 274 27.89 46.37 7.60
C ARG A 274 27.57 47.40 8.67
N ASP A 275 28.25 47.29 9.80
CA ASP A 275 28.79 48.44 10.53
C ASP A 275 29.64 47.93 11.70
N VAL A 276 30.89 47.55 11.39
CA VAL A 276 31.97 47.70 12.35
C VAL A 276 33.04 48.53 11.63
N GLY A 277 32.87 49.84 11.71
CA GLY A 277 33.92 50.78 11.35
C GLY A 277 35.10 50.60 12.30
N VAL A 278 36.23 50.17 11.76
CA VAL A 278 37.55 50.44 12.33
C VAL A 278 38.22 51.43 11.39
N PRO A 279 38.54 52.62 11.90
CA PRO A 279 39.95 53.05 11.91
C PRO A 279 40.26 53.81 13.22
N ALA A 280 41.48 53.99 13.69
CA ALA A 280 42.81 53.63 13.25
C ALA A 280 43.72 53.60 14.49
N ASP A 281 44.80 52.88 14.32
CA ASP A 281 46.08 53.01 15.00
C ASP A 281 46.52 54.48 15.14
N GLU A 282 46.79 54.93 16.37
CA GLU A 282 47.73 56.03 16.66
C GLU A 282 48.38 55.79 18.03
N GLY A 283 49.67 55.42 17.98
CA GLY A 283 50.67 56.15 18.75
C GLY A 283 50.99 55.66 20.16
N ASP A 284 52.13 54.94 20.24
CA ASP A 284 53.22 55.19 21.19
C ASP A 284 52.97 56.24 22.30
N LEU A 285 53.24 55.85 23.55
CA LEU A 285 54.15 56.55 24.48
C LEU A 285 54.24 55.79 25.82
N ARG A 286 55.41 55.17 26.02
CA ARG A 286 56.19 54.97 27.27
C ARG A 286 55.48 54.67 28.59
#